data_AF-A0A961H469-F1
#
_entry.id   AF-A0A961H469-F1
#
_cell.length_a   1.000
_cell.length_b   1.000
_cell.length_c   1.000
_cell.angle_alpha   90.00
_cell.angle_beta   90.00
_cell.angle_gamma   90.00
#
_symmetry.space_group_name_H-M   'P 1'
#
loop_
_entity.id
_entity.type
_entity.pdbx_description
1 polymer ?
#
loop_
_entity_poly.entity_id
_entity_poly.type
_entity_poly.pdbx_seq_one_letter_code
_entity_poly.pdbx_strand_id
1 'polypeptide(L)'
;MDVSTSESIQSTATRKRTPRRLESVAGSWPIWVKVAASIVLISGPVAQLIDRALYDMSNSYVSLFRAYSANPGAVNIGAVAGMLAPALLIGAVIIWYRLARVRSKVAATISLVSGVLAFTCLAVMSGYSFSAMGLSEAHLGTPAVADALSAYAGPPAMFLFATFQITSTLSILAAAWGLWRSHAVSRASVILLALFIVIDMLEILPIEPHFIGLAAMVLMCISFFTAAPFRDGSAAASIKK
;
A
#
# COMPACT_ATOMS: atom_id res chain seq x y z
N MET A 1 53.72 -53.74 8.77
CA MET A 1 52.87 -53.12 7.74
C MET A 1 52.05 -52.07 8.46
N ASP A 2 52.61 -50.86 8.57
CA ASP A 2 51.97 -49.76 9.30
C ASP A 2 51.18 -48.91 8.31
N VAL A 3 49.85 -48.97 8.45
CA VAL A 3 48.90 -48.15 7.70
C VAL A 3 48.77 -46.82 8.43
N SER A 4 49.53 -45.82 7.99
CA SER A 4 49.36 -44.44 8.44
C SER A 4 48.20 -43.79 7.69
N THR A 5 47.02 -43.80 8.31
CA THR A 5 45.88 -42.97 7.89
C THR A 5 46.16 -41.52 8.24
N SER A 6 46.49 -40.72 7.24
CA SER A 6 46.55 -39.26 7.37
C SER A 6 45.14 -38.68 7.41
N GLU A 7 44.68 -38.33 8.62
CA GLU A 7 43.49 -37.51 8.80
C GLU A 7 43.77 -36.10 8.27
N SER A 8 43.29 -35.79 7.07
CA SER A 8 43.25 -34.43 6.57
C SER A 8 42.20 -33.64 7.38
N ILE A 9 42.65 -32.92 8.40
CA ILE A 9 41.84 -31.92 9.09
C ILE A 9 41.51 -30.82 8.08
N GLN A 10 40.34 -30.91 7.45
CA GLN A 10 39.79 -29.84 6.64
C GLN A 10 39.47 -28.66 7.55
N SER A 11 40.40 -27.70 7.58
CA SER A 11 40.22 -26.38 8.17
C SER A 11 38.93 -25.76 7.62
N THR A 12 37.91 -25.75 8.46
CA THR A 12 36.63 -25.09 8.22
C THR A 12 36.86 -23.59 8.36
N ALA A 13 37.46 -22.99 7.32
CA ALA A 13 37.59 -21.56 7.20
C ALA A 13 36.18 -20.95 7.27
N THR A 14 35.91 -20.29 8.41
CA THR A 14 34.67 -19.56 8.67
C THR A 14 34.62 -18.41 7.69
N ARG A 15 34.02 -18.66 6.53
CA ARG A 15 33.80 -17.65 5.49
C ARG A 15 32.90 -16.58 6.10
N LYS A 16 33.49 -15.49 6.59
CA LYS A 16 32.77 -14.29 7.05
C LYS A 16 31.79 -13.92 5.94
N ARG A 17 30.50 -14.21 6.15
CA ARG A 17 29.43 -13.79 5.27
C ARG A 17 29.42 -12.27 5.33
N THR A 18 30.01 -11.63 4.33
CA THR A 18 29.85 -10.19 4.15
C THR A 18 28.35 -9.91 4.07
N PRO A 19 27.84 -8.92 4.83
CA PRO A 19 26.42 -8.60 4.82
C PRO A 19 26.01 -8.29 3.39
N ARG A 20 25.06 -9.08 2.87
CA ARG A 20 24.60 -8.97 1.49
C ARG A 20 23.87 -7.63 1.38
N ARG A 21 24.50 -6.65 0.72
CA ARG A 21 23.91 -5.34 0.50
C ARG A 21 22.59 -5.53 -0.24
N LEU A 22 21.53 -4.83 0.20
CA LEU A 22 20.25 -4.82 -0.49
C LEU A 22 20.47 -4.27 -1.90
N GLU A 23 20.23 -5.11 -2.91
CA GLU A 23 20.20 -4.69 -4.31
C GLU A 23 18.74 -4.49 -4.71
N SER A 24 18.43 -3.31 -5.22
CA SER A 24 17.06 -2.94 -5.61
C SER A 24 17.04 -2.23 -6.94
N VAL A 25 16.00 -2.48 -7.72
CA VAL A 25 15.72 -1.70 -8.93
C VAL A 25 15.46 -0.24 -8.58
N ALA A 26 14.92 0.06 -7.39
CA ALA A 26 14.85 1.44 -6.93
C ALA A 26 16.23 2.05 -6.74
N GLY A 27 17.25 1.26 -6.39
CA GLY A 27 18.62 1.73 -6.19
C GLY A 27 19.22 2.40 -7.43
N SER A 28 18.84 1.94 -8.63
CA SER A 28 19.30 2.49 -9.92
C SER A 28 18.45 3.66 -10.43
N TRP A 29 17.34 4.00 -9.76
CA TRP A 29 16.53 5.14 -10.19
C TRP A 29 17.27 6.47 -9.99
N PRO A 30 17.09 7.45 -10.90
CA PRO A 30 17.51 8.82 -10.67
C PRO A 30 16.91 9.37 -9.38
N ILE A 31 17.60 10.30 -8.72
CA ILE A 31 17.18 10.84 -7.41
C ILE A 31 15.77 11.45 -7.45
N TRP A 32 15.42 12.17 -8.52
CA TRP A 32 14.11 12.78 -8.67
C TRP A 32 12.98 11.74 -8.79
N VAL A 33 13.24 10.57 -9.40
CA VAL A 33 12.28 9.45 -9.45
C VAL A 33 12.07 8.88 -8.06
N LYS A 34 13.14 8.72 -7.27
CA LYS A 34 13.04 8.24 -5.89
C LYS A 34 12.18 9.18 -5.04
N VAL A 35 12.43 10.50 -5.14
CA VAL A 35 11.65 11.52 -4.43
C VAL A 35 10.18 11.47 -4.84
N ALA A 36 9.89 11.49 -6.15
CA ALA A 36 8.52 11.42 -6.65
C ALA A 36 7.79 10.13 -6.21
N ALA A 37 8.46 8.98 -6.31
CA ALA A 37 7.92 7.71 -5.86
C ALA A 37 7.66 7.71 -4.35
N SER A 38 8.55 8.27 -3.54
CA SER A 38 8.36 8.38 -2.10
C SER A 38 7.20 9.28 -1.71
N ILE A 39 7.04 10.42 -2.39
CA ILE A 39 5.89 11.30 -2.19
C ILE A 39 4.61 10.51 -2.46
N VAL A 40 4.46 9.92 -3.64
CA VAL A 40 3.27 9.13 -4.00
C VAL A 40 2.98 8.02 -2.99
N LEU A 41 4.01 7.29 -2.57
CA LEU A 41 3.88 6.16 -1.65
C LEU A 41 3.41 6.57 -0.26
N ILE A 42 3.84 7.74 0.23
CA ILE A 42 3.49 8.26 1.56
C ILE A 42 2.15 9.02 1.52
N SER A 43 1.90 9.79 0.46
CA SER A 43 0.73 10.66 0.36
C SER A 43 -0.59 9.89 0.40
N GLY A 44 -0.66 8.67 -0.13
CA GLY A 44 -1.87 7.84 -0.08
C GLY A 44 -2.32 7.52 1.36
N PRO A 45 -1.51 6.82 2.16
CA PRO A 45 -1.82 6.54 3.57
C PRO A 45 -2.01 7.80 4.41
N VAL A 46 -1.24 8.87 4.17
CA VAL A 46 -1.43 10.15 4.87
C VAL A 46 -2.80 10.74 4.54
N ALA A 47 -3.22 10.73 3.28
CA ALA A 47 -4.54 11.21 2.88
C ALA A 47 -5.66 10.38 3.53
N GLN A 48 -5.52 9.04 3.62
CA GLN A 48 -6.47 8.19 4.34
C GLN A 48 -6.50 8.47 5.85
N LEU A 49 -5.35 8.74 6.47
CA LEU A 49 -5.27 9.10 7.89
C LEU A 49 -5.90 10.47 8.15
N ILE A 50 -5.69 11.46 7.27
CA ILE A 50 -6.35 12.78 7.37
C ILE A 50 -7.86 12.61 7.21
N ASP A 51 -8.29 11.86 6.21
CA ASP A 51 -9.71 11.53 6.00
C ASP A 51 -10.29 10.91 7.28
N ARG A 52 -9.74 9.81 7.80
CA ARG A 52 -10.24 9.17 9.03
C ARG A 52 -10.14 10.01 10.31
N ALA A 53 -9.09 10.82 10.46
CA ALA A 53 -8.92 11.66 11.65
C ALA A 53 -9.91 12.83 11.69
N LEU A 54 -10.38 13.29 10.53
CA LEU A 54 -11.35 14.36 10.41
C LEU A 54 -12.79 13.83 10.19
N TYR A 55 -12.92 12.60 9.66
CA TYR A 55 -14.16 11.89 9.35
C TYR A 55 -14.26 10.57 10.11
N ASP A 56 -15.05 10.56 11.19
CA ASP A 56 -15.50 9.31 11.78
C ASP A 56 -16.73 8.77 11.01
N MET A 57 -16.47 8.05 9.93
CA MET A 57 -17.52 7.37 9.15
C MET A 57 -18.08 6.11 9.82
N SER A 58 -17.63 5.75 11.03
CA SER A 58 -18.14 4.56 11.74
C SER A 58 -19.62 4.68 12.11
N ASN A 59 -20.17 5.89 12.15
CA ASN A 59 -21.46 6.20 12.78
C ASN A 59 -22.64 6.45 11.81
N SER A 60 -22.52 6.17 10.50
CA SER A 60 -23.52 6.32 9.40
C SER A 60 -23.49 7.63 8.58
N TYR A 61 -24.06 7.62 7.37
CA TYR A 61 -24.19 8.81 6.52
C TYR A 61 -25.00 9.95 7.18
N VAL A 62 -25.88 9.63 8.14
CA VAL A 62 -26.64 10.63 8.91
C VAL A 62 -25.74 11.39 9.88
N SER A 63 -24.71 10.75 10.43
CA SER A 63 -23.71 11.45 11.25
C SER A 63 -22.88 12.42 10.40
N LEU A 64 -22.64 12.10 9.12
CA LEU A 64 -21.96 12.97 8.16
C LEU A 64 -22.71 14.30 7.95
N PHE A 65 -24.03 14.24 7.77
CA PHE A 65 -24.88 15.44 7.64
C PHE A 65 -24.83 16.33 8.89
N ARG A 66 -24.81 15.74 10.09
CA ARG A 66 -24.71 16.48 11.36
C ARG A 66 -23.29 17.00 11.63
N ALA A 67 -22.27 16.25 11.23
CA ALA A 67 -20.87 16.65 11.38
C ALA A 67 -20.55 17.85 10.47
N TYR A 68 -21.10 17.88 9.26
CA TYR A 68 -20.93 19.00 8.33
C TYR A 68 -21.44 20.32 8.90
N SER A 69 -22.62 20.35 9.51
CA SER A 69 -23.18 21.57 10.11
C SER A 69 -22.39 22.05 11.32
N ALA A 70 -21.71 21.15 12.04
CA ALA A 70 -20.88 21.49 13.19
C ALA A 70 -19.48 21.99 12.80
N ASN A 71 -18.88 21.49 11.71
CA ASN A 71 -17.49 21.83 11.36
C ASN A 71 -17.17 21.71 9.85
N PRO A 72 -17.75 22.55 8.99
CA PRO A 72 -17.68 22.39 7.54
C PRO A 72 -16.25 22.46 6.97
N GLY A 73 -15.37 23.25 7.61
CA GLY A 73 -13.98 23.36 7.19
C GLY A 73 -13.19 22.06 7.35
N ALA A 74 -13.38 21.36 8.48
CA ALA A 74 -12.83 20.03 8.64
C ALA A 74 -13.38 19.11 7.55
N VAL A 75 -14.70 19.21 7.25
CA VAL A 75 -15.41 18.35 6.27
C VAL A 75 -14.83 18.43 4.89
N ASN A 76 -14.57 19.66 4.44
CA ASN A 76 -13.97 19.87 3.14
C ASN A 76 -12.52 19.36 3.07
N ILE A 77 -11.74 19.45 4.16
CA ILE A 77 -10.35 18.99 4.15
C ILE A 77 -10.27 17.47 4.02
N GLY A 78 -10.95 16.70 4.87
CA GLY A 78 -10.87 15.24 4.74
C GLY A 78 -11.64 14.73 3.54
N ALA A 79 -12.68 15.44 3.07
CA ALA A 79 -13.28 15.15 1.77
C ALA A 79 -12.25 15.20 0.62
N VAL A 80 -11.48 16.28 0.54
CA VAL A 80 -10.40 16.41 -0.44
C VAL A 80 -9.35 15.30 -0.25
N ALA A 81 -8.99 14.98 0.99
CA ALA A 81 -8.06 13.90 1.29
C ALA A 81 -8.59 12.54 0.81
N GLY A 82 -9.86 12.23 1.09
CA GLY A 82 -10.56 11.02 0.65
C GLY A 82 -10.68 10.92 -0.87
N MET A 83 -10.84 12.05 -1.59
CA MET A 83 -10.81 12.07 -3.06
C MET A 83 -9.42 11.78 -3.64
N LEU A 84 -8.38 12.31 -3.01
CA LEU A 84 -7.00 12.16 -3.49
C LEU A 84 -6.42 10.78 -3.15
N ALA A 85 -6.82 10.18 -2.03
CA ALA A 85 -6.28 8.93 -1.54
C ALA A 85 -6.32 7.79 -2.59
N PRO A 86 -7.44 7.48 -3.27
CA PRO A 86 -7.49 6.42 -4.27
C PRO A 86 -6.46 6.59 -5.40
N ALA A 87 -6.32 7.80 -5.95
CA ALA A 87 -5.38 8.08 -7.03
C ALA A 87 -3.92 7.89 -6.57
N LEU A 88 -3.60 8.34 -5.36
CA LEU A 88 -2.28 8.17 -4.76
C LEU A 88 -1.95 6.70 -4.45
N LEU A 89 -2.95 5.94 -3.96
CA LEU A 89 -2.82 4.51 -3.71
C LEU A 89 -2.66 3.69 -4.99
N ILE A 90 -3.30 4.07 -6.09
CA ILE A 90 -3.03 3.49 -7.42
C ILE A 90 -1.56 3.75 -7.80
N GLY A 91 -1.05 4.96 -7.55
CA GLY A 91 0.37 5.28 -7.71
C GLY A 91 1.28 4.36 -6.90
N ALA A 92 0.94 4.08 -5.63
CA ALA A 92 1.65 3.14 -4.77
C ALA A 92 1.66 1.71 -5.35
N VAL A 93 0.52 1.24 -5.86
CA VAL A 93 0.40 -0.08 -6.53
C VAL A 93 1.30 -0.16 -7.76
N ILE A 94 1.37 0.89 -8.58
CA ILE A 94 2.25 0.94 -9.74
C ILE A 94 3.72 0.82 -9.31
N ILE A 95 4.10 1.48 -8.21
CA ILE A 95 5.45 1.36 -7.62
C ILE A 95 5.70 -0.08 -7.16
N TRP A 96 4.78 -0.69 -6.42
CA TRP A 96 4.92 -2.09 -5.99
C TRP A 96 5.04 -3.04 -7.17
N TYR A 97 4.22 -2.87 -8.21
CA TYR A 97 4.30 -3.63 -9.46
C TYR A 97 5.70 -3.54 -10.08
N ARG A 98 6.26 -2.33 -10.21
CA ARG A 98 7.59 -2.10 -10.78
C ARG A 98 8.70 -2.77 -9.99
N LEU A 99 8.60 -2.77 -8.66
CA LEU A 99 9.59 -3.41 -7.78
C LEU A 99 9.44 -4.94 -7.77
N ALA A 100 8.21 -5.45 -7.69
CA ALA A 100 7.93 -6.88 -7.57
C ALA A 100 8.16 -7.66 -8.88
N ARG A 101 7.88 -7.05 -10.05
CA ARG A 101 7.94 -7.73 -11.37
C ARG A 101 9.32 -8.27 -11.74
N VAL A 102 10.38 -7.79 -11.08
CA VAL A 102 11.77 -8.21 -11.29
C VAL A 102 11.97 -9.69 -10.93
N ARG A 103 11.31 -10.15 -9.85
CA ARG A 103 11.43 -11.54 -9.37
C ARG A 103 10.14 -12.33 -9.45
N SER A 104 8.98 -11.69 -9.50
CA SER A 104 7.70 -12.39 -9.65
C SER A 104 6.72 -11.57 -10.49
N LYS A 105 6.67 -11.86 -11.80
CA LYS A 105 5.72 -11.22 -12.72
C LYS A 105 4.27 -11.49 -12.33
N VAL A 106 3.96 -12.73 -11.93
CA VAL A 106 2.58 -13.13 -11.57
C VAL A 106 2.09 -12.36 -10.34
N ALA A 107 2.86 -12.36 -9.25
CA ALA A 107 2.46 -11.64 -8.04
C ALA A 107 2.35 -10.13 -8.26
N ALA A 108 3.27 -9.56 -9.05
CA ALA A 108 3.20 -8.15 -9.43
C ALA A 108 1.92 -7.85 -10.23
N THR A 109 1.57 -8.66 -11.22
CA THR A 109 0.37 -8.46 -12.04
C THR A 109 -0.91 -8.63 -11.23
N ILE A 110 -1.00 -9.65 -10.36
CA ILE A 110 -2.14 -9.81 -9.45
C ILE A 110 -2.31 -8.55 -8.61
N SER A 111 -1.21 -8.08 -7.99
CA SER A 111 -1.22 -6.85 -7.19
C SER A 111 -1.69 -5.63 -7.99
N LEU A 112 -1.19 -5.46 -9.22
CA LEU A 112 -1.56 -4.34 -10.07
C LEU A 112 -3.05 -4.37 -10.41
N VAL A 113 -3.55 -5.50 -10.93
CA VAL A 113 -4.94 -5.62 -11.39
C VAL A 113 -5.90 -5.48 -10.23
N SER A 114 -5.67 -6.20 -9.13
CA SER A 114 -6.57 -6.14 -7.98
C SER A 114 -6.45 -4.81 -7.24
N GLY A 115 -5.26 -4.19 -7.19
CA GLY A 115 -5.08 -2.87 -6.58
C GLY A 115 -5.78 -1.76 -7.36
N VAL A 116 -5.66 -1.75 -8.70
CA VAL A 116 -6.38 -0.78 -9.55
C VAL A 116 -7.89 -0.95 -9.39
N LEU A 117 -8.38 -2.19 -9.40
CA LEU A 117 -9.80 -2.47 -9.20
C LEU A 117 -10.29 -2.01 -7.82
N ALA A 118 -9.55 -2.34 -6.75
CA ALA A 118 -9.87 -1.94 -5.39
C ALA A 118 -9.99 -0.41 -5.26
N PHE A 119 -8.95 0.31 -5.66
CA PHE A 119 -8.92 1.76 -5.48
C PHE A 119 -9.86 2.50 -6.45
N THR A 120 -10.24 1.88 -7.58
CA THR A 120 -11.36 2.38 -8.39
C THR A 120 -12.69 2.22 -7.65
N CYS A 121 -12.95 1.06 -7.03
CA CYS A 121 -14.14 0.87 -6.19
C CYS A 121 -14.18 1.87 -5.03
N LEU A 122 -13.04 2.12 -4.38
CA LEU A 122 -12.94 3.12 -3.30
C LEU A 122 -13.31 4.52 -3.79
N ALA A 123 -12.79 4.97 -4.94
CA ALA A 123 -13.14 6.27 -5.51
C ALA A 123 -14.66 6.38 -5.83
N VAL A 124 -15.26 5.32 -6.37
CA VAL A 124 -16.71 5.27 -6.63
C VAL A 124 -17.50 5.35 -5.32
N MET A 125 -17.09 4.60 -4.29
CA MET A 125 -17.72 4.64 -2.97
C MET A 125 -17.64 6.04 -2.35
N SER A 126 -16.46 6.67 -2.37
CA SER A 126 -16.29 8.03 -1.88
C SER A 126 -17.16 9.04 -2.63
N GLY A 127 -17.38 8.84 -3.95
CA GLY A 127 -18.31 9.64 -4.75
C GLY A 127 -19.74 9.70 -4.20
N TYR A 128 -20.24 8.62 -3.61
CA TYR A 128 -21.55 8.61 -2.94
C TYR A 128 -21.54 9.47 -1.67
N SER A 129 -20.48 9.37 -0.84
CA SER A 129 -20.31 10.23 0.33
C SER A 129 -20.24 11.72 -0.05
N PHE A 130 -19.52 12.06 -1.13
CA PHE A 130 -19.44 13.44 -1.63
C PHE A 130 -20.78 13.95 -2.16
N SER A 131 -21.57 13.09 -2.81
CA SER A 131 -22.91 13.45 -3.27
C SER A 131 -23.82 13.79 -2.08
N ALA A 132 -23.70 13.05 -0.96
CA ALA A 132 -24.41 13.36 0.28
C ALA A 132 -24.01 14.74 0.85
N MET A 133 -22.71 15.03 0.88
CA MET A 133 -22.22 16.32 1.36
C MET A 133 -22.65 17.49 0.47
N GLY A 134 -22.57 17.35 -0.86
CA GLY A 134 -23.03 18.39 -1.78
C GLY A 134 -24.53 18.70 -1.64
N LEU A 135 -25.36 17.69 -1.36
CA LEU A 135 -26.78 17.90 -1.07
C LEU A 135 -27.01 18.60 0.28
N SER A 136 -26.19 18.27 1.29
CA SER A 136 -26.17 18.97 2.58
C SER A 136 -25.80 20.45 2.41
N GLU A 137 -24.71 20.73 1.71
CA GLU A 137 -24.21 22.09 1.44
C GLU A 137 -25.22 22.96 0.69
N ALA A 138 -25.89 22.39 -0.31
CA ALA A 138 -26.90 23.09 -1.09
C ALA A 138 -28.17 23.38 -0.28
N HIS A 139 -28.28 22.90 0.97
CA HIS A 139 -29.50 22.91 1.77
C HIS A 139 -30.69 22.23 1.05
N LEU A 140 -30.37 21.35 0.09
CA LEU A 140 -31.32 20.58 -0.71
C LEU A 140 -31.55 19.18 -0.11
N GLY A 141 -30.72 18.77 0.84
CA GLY A 141 -30.81 17.49 1.53
C GLY A 141 -31.72 17.56 2.75
N THR A 142 -32.79 16.76 2.76
CA THR A 142 -33.47 16.37 4.00
C THR A 142 -32.80 15.13 4.60
N PRO A 143 -33.04 14.79 5.87
CA PRO A 143 -32.67 13.46 6.40
C PRO A 143 -33.19 12.31 5.52
N ALA A 144 -34.31 12.48 4.82
CA ALA A 144 -34.83 11.49 3.87
C ALA A 144 -33.97 11.35 2.59
N VAL A 145 -33.25 12.40 2.17
CA VAL A 145 -32.27 12.34 1.06
C VAL A 145 -30.98 11.68 1.54
N ALA A 146 -30.56 11.93 2.79
CA ALA A 146 -29.47 11.20 3.44
C ALA A 146 -29.80 9.70 3.56
N ASP A 147 -31.03 9.38 3.96
CA ASP A 147 -31.54 8.00 4.02
C ASP A 147 -31.66 7.38 2.63
N ALA A 148 -32.07 8.12 1.60
CA ALA A 148 -32.10 7.61 0.22
C ALA A 148 -30.70 7.29 -0.32
N LEU A 149 -29.68 8.11 0.00
CA LEU A 149 -28.28 7.80 -0.27
C LEU A 149 -27.77 6.62 0.55
N SER A 150 -28.23 6.49 1.80
CA SER A 150 -27.98 5.30 2.62
C SER A 150 -28.70 4.06 2.04
N ALA A 151 -29.84 4.22 1.37
CA ALA A 151 -30.53 3.14 0.65
C ALA A 151 -29.83 2.80 -0.68
N TYR A 152 -29.11 3.76 -1.28
CA TYR A 152 -28.10 3.49 -2.31
C TYR A 152 -26.89 2.71 -1.77
N ALA A 153 -26.70 2.66 -0.43
CA ALA A 153 -25.87 1.65 0.21
C ALA A 153 -26.48 0.23 0.18
N GLY A 154 -27.47 -0.01 -0.69
CA GLY A 154 -28.05 -1.32 -0.98
C GLY A 154 -27.10 -2.28 -1.72
N PRO A 155 -27.63 -3.32 -2.38
CA PRO A 155 -26.81 -4.39 -2.99
C PRO A 155 -25.64 -3.92 -3.86
N PRO A 156 -25.74 -2.84 -4.68
CA PRO A 156 -24.61 -2.33 -5.44
C PRO A 156 -23.45 -1.80 -4.59
N ALA A 157 -23.72 -1.07 -3.51
CA ALA A 157 -22.68 -0.57 -2.63
C ALA A 157 -22.05 -1.70 -1.80
N MET A 158 -22.85 -2.67 -1.34
CA MET A 158 -22.32 -3.89 -0.72
C MET A 158 -21.40 -4.64 -1.67
N PHE A 159 -21.76 -4.74 -2.95
CA PHE A 159 -20.93 -5.36 -3.97
C PHE A 159 -19.63 -4.58 -4.19
N LEU A 160 -19.68 -3.25 -4.27
CA LEU A 160 -18.48 -2.40 -4.36
C LEU A 160 -17.57 -2.56 -3.14
N PHE A 161 -18.14 -2.56 -1.94
CA PHE A 161 -17.41 -2.76 -0.69
C PHE A 161 -16.77 -4.14 -0.61
N ALA A 162 -17.52 -5.21 -0.92
CA ALA A 162 -16.98 -6.57 -0.96
C ALA A 162 -15.87 -6.70 -2.00
N THR A 163 -16.07 -6.12 -3.20
CA THR A 163 -15.06 -6.10 -4.26
C THR A 163 -13.82 -5.36 -3.80
N PHE A 164 -13.98 -4.16 -3.21
CA PHE A 164 -12.88 -3.39 -2.64
C PHE A 164 -12.10 -4.22 -1.62
N GLN A 165 -12.76 -4.80 -0.61
CA GLN A 165 -12.09 -5.54 0.45
C GLN A 165 -11.34 -6.77 -0.05
N ILE A 166 -11.95 -7.55 -0.94
CA ILE A 166 -11.30 -8.75 -1.51
C ILE A 166 -10.10 -8.35 -2.36
N THR A 167 -10.27 -7.36 -3.24
CA THR A 167 -9.25 -6.99 -4.23
C THR A 167 -8.11 -6.16 -3.61
N SER A 168 -8.38 -5.34 -2.59
CA SER A 168 -7.36 -4.63 -1.80
C SER A 168 -6.51 -5.62 -1.02
N THR A 169 -7.15 -6.61 -0.38
CA THR A 169 -6.46 -7.69 0.35
C THR A 169 -5.56 -8.50 -0.56
N LEU A 170 -6.09 -8.96 -1.69
CA LEU A 170 -5.30 -9.66 -2.70
C LEU A 170 -4.16 -8.77 -3.22
N SER A 171 -4.39 -7.48 -3.39
CA SER A 171 -3.38 -6.55 -3.89
C SER A 171 -2.19 -6.46 -2.95
N ILE A 172 -2.47 -6.23 -1.67
CA ILE A 172 -1.46 -6.00 -0.64
C ILE A 172 -0.71 -7.30 -0.34
N LEU A 173 -1.39 -8.45 -0.25
CA LEU A 173 -0.73 -9.74 -0.03
C LEU A 173 0.15 -10.14 -1.22
N ALA A 174 -0.34 -9.94 -2.45
CA ALA A 174 0.46 -10.20 -3.66
C ALA A 174 1.65 -9.24 -3.78
N ALA A 175 1.47 -7.95 -3.43
CA ALA A 175 2.54 -6.97 -3.35
C ALA A 175 3.58 -7.39 -2.30
N ALA A 176 3.15 -7.72 -1.08
CA ALA A 176 4.02 -8.13 0.00
C ALA A 176 4.83 -9.38 -0.40
N TRP A 177 4.18 -10.38 -0.99
CA TRP A 177 4.86 -11.57 -1.50
C TRP A 177 5.86 -11.27 -2.63
N GLY A 178 5.47 -10.43 -3.60
CA GLY A 178 6.33 -10.02 -4.70
C GLY A 178 7.54 -9.22 -4.22
N LEU A 179 7.33 -8.26 -3.33
CA LEU A 179 8.37 -7.47 -2.67
C LEU A 179 9.26 -8.38 -1.82
N TRP A 180 8.68 -9.35 -1.11
CA TRP A 180 9.43 -10.34 -0.36
C TRP A 180 10.38 -11.12 -1.28
N ARG A 181 9.93 -11.58 -2.44
CA ARG A 181 10.84 -12.28 -3.35
C ARG A 181 11.85 -11.37 -4.04
N SER A 182 11.49 -10.11 -4.27
CA SER A 182 12.34 -9.15 -4.97
C SER A 182 13.54 -8.68 -4.17
N HIS A 183 13.43 -8.66 -2.83
CA HIS A 183 14.38 -7.97 -1.95
C HIS A 183 14.58 -6.47 -2.31
N ALA A 184 13.64 -5.86 -3.04
CA ALA A 184 13.75 -4.48 -3.50
C ALA A 184 13.59 -3.46 -2.36
N VAL A 185 13.03 -3.88 -1.22
CA VAL A 185 12.80 -3.08 -0.03
C VAL A 185 13.17 -3.89 1.22
N SER A 186 13.28 -3.22 2.37
CA SER A 186 13.55 -3.88 3.66
C SER A 186 12.54 -4.99 3.97
N ARG A 187 12.97 -6.04 4.69
CA ARG A 187 12.06 -7.10 5.15
C ARG A 187 11.02 -6.58 6.14
N ALA A 188 11.43 -5.64 7.00
CA ALA A 188 10.54 -4.98 7.94
C ALA A 188 9.37 -4.30 7.25
N SER A 189 9.60 -3.54 6.17
CA SER A 189 8.51 -2.88 5.43
C SER A 189 7.51 -3.87 4.83
N VAL A 190 7.99 -5.02 4.34
CA VAL A 190 7.11 -6.06 3.79
C VAL A 190 6.26 -6.72 4.88
N ILE A 191 6.85 -6.98 6.05
CA ILE A 191 6.13 -7.54 7.20
C ILE A 191 5.08 -6.54 7.69
N LEU A 192 5.43 -5.26 7.84
CA LEU A 192 4.48 -4.22 8.23
C LEU A 192 3.35 -4.08 7.22
N LEU A 193 3.64 -4.17 5.91
CA LEU A 193 2.60 -4.12 4.87
C LEU A 193 1.61 -5.29 4.97
N ALA A 194 2.12 -6.51 5.20
CA ALA A 194 1.26 -7.68 5.41
C ALA A 194 0.48 -7.60 6.73
N LEU A 195 1.10 -7.07 7.79
CA LEU A 195 0.47 -6.88 9.09
C LEU A 195 -0.64 -5.84 9.03
N PHE A 196 -0.42 -4.73 8.31
CA PHE A 196 -1.42 -3.70 8.04
C PHE A 196 -2.72 -4.32 7.53
N ILE A 197 -2.66 -5.10 6.44
CA ILE A 197 -3.89 -5.65 5.85
C ILE A 197 -4.55 -6.71 6.73
N VAL A 198 -3.78 -7.49 7.49
CA VAL A 198 -4.36 -8.46 8.43
C VAL A 198 -5.09 -7.75 9.56
N ILE A 199 -4.52 -6.68 10.12
CA ILE A 199 -5.17 -5.91 11.19
C ILE A 199 -6.39 -5.16 10.65
N ASP A 200 -6.27 -4.55 9.47
CA ASP A 200 -7.38 -3.83 8.81
C ASP A 200 -8.57 -4.76 8.52
N MET A 201 -8.32 -6.02 8.16
CA MET A 201 -9.37 -7.02 7.93
C MET A 201 -10.04 -7.51 9.21
N LEU A 202 -9.29 -7.61 10.31
CA LEU A 202 -9.79 -8.24 11.53
C LEU A 202 -10.32 -7.23 12.55
N GLU A 203 -10.04 -5.94 12.39
CA GLU A 203 -10.44 -4.85 13.29
C GLU A 203 -10.07 -5.12 14.77
N ILE A 204 -9.00 -5.87 15.03
CA ILE A 204 -8.66 -6.39 16.37
C ILE A 204 -8.01 -5.33 17.28
N LEU A 205 -7.35 -4.32 16.69
CA LEU A 205 -6.57 -3.36 17.46
C LEU A 205 -7.31 -2.04 17.64
N PRO A 206 -7.20 -1.39 18.81
CA PRO A 206 -7.75 -0.05 19.05
C PRO A 206 -6.91 1.06 18.38
N ILE A 207 -6.05 0.69 17.43
CA ILE A 207 -5.15 1.59 16.72
C ILE A 207 -5.55 1.54 15.25
N GLU A 208 -5.65 2.72 14.65
CA GLU A 208 -5.92 2.89 13.22
C GLU A 208 -4.84 2.17 12.38
N PRO A 209 -5.17 1.05 11.69
CA PRO A 209 -4.19 0.20 10.99
C PRO A 209 -3.39 0.97 9.92
N HIS A 210 -3.94 2.07 9.40
CA HIS A 210 -3.28 2.93 8.42
C HIS A 210 -1.95 3.52 8.92
N PHE A 211 -1.72 3.65 10.24
CA PHE A 211 -0.40 4.00 10.78
C PHE A 211 0.65 2.92 10.52
N ILE A 212 0.27 1.64 10.56
CA ILE A 212 1.14 0.51 10.23
C ILE A 212 1.44 0.52 8.73
N GLY A 213 0.42 0.77 7.91
CA GLY A 213 0.59 0.97 6.46
C GLY A 213 1.56 2.10 6.14
N LEU A 214 1.40 3.26 6.80
CA LEU A 214 2.30 4.40 6.65
C LEU A 214 3.73 4.05 7.06
N ALA A 215 3.93 3.39 8.20
CA ALA A 215 5.25 2.95 8.65
C ALA A 215 5.91 2.00 7.64
N ALA A 216 5.14 1.08 7.05
CA ALA A 216 5.61 0.22 5.96
C ALA A 216 6.13 1.06 4.78
N MET A 217 5.35 2.06 4.31
CA MET A 217 5.73 2.91 3.19
C MET A 217 6.96 3.77 3.47
N VAL A 218 7.10 4.31 4.68
CA VAL A 218 8.29 5.06 5.09
C VAL A 218 9.54 4.19 5.01
N LEU A 219 9.49 2.95 5.52
CA LEU A 219 10.60 2.00 5.43
C LEU A 219 10.92 1.59 3.99
N MET A 220 9.91 1.48 3.11
CA MET A 220 10.13 1.28 1.67
C MET A 220 10.85 2.48 1.05
N CYS A 221 10.43 3.70 1.38
CA CYS A 221 11.07 4.93 0.90
C CYS A 221 12.54 4.99 1.31
N ILE A 222 12.85 4.72 2.59
CA ILE A 222 14.25 4.63 3.07
C ILE A 222 15.05 3.61 2.24
N SER A 223 14.43 2.50 1.85
CA SER A 223 15.09 1.49 1.01
C SER A 223 15.42 2.03 -0.39
N PHE A 224 14.64 2.94 -0.97
CA PHE A 224 14.94 3.55 -2.27
C PHE A 224 16.25 4.34 -2.27
N PHE A 225 16.57 5.01 -1.16
CA PHE A 225 17.76 5.84 -1.03
C PHE A 225 18.99 5.05 -0.53
N THR A 226 18.79 3.93 0.14
CA THR A 226 19.89 3.16 0.77
C THR A 226 20.30 1.90 0.01
N ALA A 227 19.43 1.34 -0.83
CA ALA A 227 19.73 0.15 -1.61
C ALA A 227 20.77 0.40 -2.71
N ALA A 228 21.64 -0.58 -2.92
CA ALA A 228 22.56 -0.60 -4.05
C ALA A 228 21.78 -0.74 -5.37
N PRO A 229 22.29 -0.16 -6.48
CA PRO A 229 21.73 -0.39 -7.81
C PRO A 229 21.70 -1.89 -8.14
N PHE A 230 20.57 -2.37 -8.65
CA PHE A 230 20.45 -3.74 -9.15
C PHE A 230 21.41 -3.95 -10.33
N ARG A 231 22.30 -4.93 -10.22
CA ARG A 231 23.16 -5.35 -11.33
C ARG A 231 22.53 -6.57 -11.98
N ASP A 232 21.89 -6.37 -13.13
CA ASP A 232 21.46 -7.50 -13.96
C ASP A 232 22.71 -8.32 -14.32
N GLY A 233 22.70 -9.61 -13.96
CA GLY A 233 23.81 -10.53 -14.22
C GLY A 233 24.13 -10.75 -15.71
N SER A 234 23.41 -10.10 -16.62
CA SER A 234 23.63 -10.14 -18.06
C SER A 234 24.93 -9.45 -18.49
N ALA A 235 25.42 -8.44 -17.76
CA ALA A 235 26.69 -7.80 -18.08
C ALA A 235 27.90 -8.76 -17.92
N ALA A 236 27.82 -9.70 -16.97
CA ALA A 236 28.87 -10.70 -16.74
C ALA A 236 28.95 -11.77 -17.83
N ALA A 237 27.91 -11.93 -18.66
CA ALA A 237 27.91 -12.87 -19.77
C ALA A 237 28.55 -12.32 -21.05
N SER A 238 28.78 -11.00 -21.15
CA SER A 238 29.33 -10.36 -22.36
C SER A 238 30.86 -10.23 -22.41
N ILE A 239 31.56 -10.53 -21.31
CA ILE A 239 33.04 -10.45 -21.22
C ILE A 239 33.68 -11.84 -21.41
N LYS A 240 32.99 -12.74 -22.13
CA LYS A 240 33.53 -14.03 -22.58
C LYS A 240 33.28 -14.20 -24.07
N LYS A 241 33.90 -13.36 -24.89
CA LYS A 241 34.16 -13.61 -26.31
C LYS A 241 35.53 -13.06 -26.66
#